data_AF-A0A434FJ55-F1
#
_entry.id   AF-A0A434FJ55-F1
#
_cell.length_a   1.000
_cell.length_b   1.000
_cell.length_c   1.000
_cell.angle_alpha   90.00
_cell.angle_beta   90.00
_cell.angle_gamma   90.00
#
_symmetry.space_group_name_H-M   'P 1'
#
loop_
_entity.id
_entity.type
_entity.pdbx_description
1 polymer ?
#
loop_
_entity_poly.entity_id
_entity_poly.type
_entity_poly.pdbx_seq_one_letter_code
_entity_poly.pdbx_strand_id
1 'polypeptide(L)'
;MRRLAAILMLTLLCACSTVDDLSPLSPSAQPVAVHAPKFEDSKPHEWDSGAPWTYAIHGTDVSKYQTSVDWPTARASGISFAFIKATEGGDRFDDYFNEHWARTKA
;
A
#
# COMPACT_ATOMS: atom_id res chain seq x y z
N MET A 1 -45.91 23.13 -2.52
CA MET A 1 -44.65 23.64 -3.10
C MET A 1 -43.48 23.64 -2.10
N ARG A 2 -43.58 24.23 -0.90
CA ARG A 2 -42.49 24.22 0.12
C ARG A 2 -42.04 22.82 0.58
N ARG A 3 -42.98 21.86 0.70
CA ARG A 3 -42.66 20.46 1.07
C ARG A 3 -41.91 19.71 -0.03
N LEU A 4 -42.26 19.96 -1.30
CA LEU A 4 -41.56 19.38 -2.46
C LEU A 4 -40.14 19.94 -2.59
N ALA A 5 -39.96 21.24 -2.35
CA ALA A 5 -38.64 21.87 -2.35
C ALA A 5 -37.75 21.31 -1.22
N ALA A 6 -38.29 21.09 -0.02
CA ALA A 6 -37.56 20.51 1.09
C ALA A 6 -37.12 19.06 0.81
N ILE A 7 -37.99 18.24 0.19
CA ILE A 7 -37.66 16.86 -0.19
C ILE A 7 -36.56 16.85 -1.25
N LEU A 8 -36.68 17.69 -2.28
CA LEU A 8 -35.67 17.79 -3.35
C LEU A 8 -34.29 18.21 -2.80
N MET A 9 -34.27 19.15 -1.86
CA MET A 9 -33.04 19.63 -1.22
C MET A 9 -32.40 18.55 -0.34
N LEU A 10 -33.20 17.75 0.36
CA LEU A 10 -32.71 16.60 1.15
C LEU A 10 -32.13 15.50 0.25
N THR A 11 -32.75 15.23 -0.91
CA THR A 11 -32.22 14.25 -1.88
C THR A 11 -30.92 14.70 -2.53
N LEU A 12 -30.74 16.02 -2.76
CA LEU A 12 -29.48 16.58 -3.27
C LEU A 12 -28.34 16.49 -2.25
N LEU A 13 -28.61 16.67 -0.95
CA LEU A 13 -27.61 16.58 0.11
C LEU A 13 -27.07 15.15 0.31
N CYS A 14 -27.91 14.13 0.15
CA CYS A 14 -27.49 12.73 0.25
C CYS A 14 -26.78 12.20 -1.01
N ALA A 15 -26.78 12.95 -2.12
CA ALA A 15 -26.14 12.53 -3.37
C ALA A 15 -24.61 12.73 -3.39
N CYS A 16 -24.05 13.45 -2.40
CA CYS A 16 -22.61 13.74 -2.34
C CYS A 16 -21.76 12.64 -1.69
N SER A 17 -22.37 11.62 -1.08
CA SER A 17 -21.67 10.46 -0.52
C SER A 17 -21.83 9.26 -1.44
N THR A 18 -21.06 9.22 -2.52
CA THR A 18 -20.94 8.02 -3.36
C THR A 18 -20.18 6.96 -2.57
N VAL A 19 -20.87 5.88 -2.20
CA VAL A 19 -20.29 4.69 -1.56
C VAL A 19 -19.49 3.83 -2.53
N ASP A 20 -19.23 4.30 -3.76
CA ASP A 20 -18.48 3.58 -4.79
C ASP A 20 -17.00 3.34 -4.39
N ASP A 21 -16.46 4.09 -3.42
CA ASP A 21 -15.12 3.87 -2.86
C ASP A 21 -15.08 2.73 -1.82
N LEU A 22 -16.23 2.12 -1.51
CA LEU A 22 -16.33 0.84 -0.79
C LEU A 22 -16.48 -0.34 -1.75
N SER A 23 -15.93 -0.22 -2.96
CA SER A 23 -15.56 -1.37 -3.78
C SER A 23 -15.07 -2.46 -2.83
N PRO A 24 -15.73 -3.64 -2.73
CA PRO A 24 -15.16 -4.72 -1.95
C PRO A 24 -13.76 -4.91 -2.51
N LEU A 25 -12.75 -4.82 -1.65
CA LEU A 25 -11.40 -5.25 -1.98
C LEU A 25 -11.55 -6.72 -2.40
N SER A 26 -11.82 -6.97 -3.69
CA SER A 26 -11.82 -8.31 -4.23
C SER A 26 -10.47 -8.86 -3.81
N PRO A 27 -10.42 -10.00 -3.09
CA PRO A 27 -9.17 -10.61 -2.72
C PRO A 27 -8.36 -10.69 -4.01
N SER A 28 -7.26 -9.93 -4.03
CA SER A 28 -6.30 -10.03 -5.11
C SER A 28 -5.89 -11.49 -5.12
N ALA A 29 -6.39 -12.26 -6.10
CA ALA A 29 -6.05 -13.68 -6.27
C ALA A 29 -4.60 -13.84 -6.76
N GLN A 30 -3.75 -12.84 -6.51
CA GLN A 30 -2.35 -12.87 -6.81
C GLN A 30 -1.71 -13.86 -5.83
N PRO A 31 -0.99 -14.88 -6.33
CA PRO A 31 -0.25 -15.78 -5.47
C PRO A 31 0.73 -14.94 -4.65
N VAL A 32 0.56 -14.96 -3.32
CA VAL A 32 1.57 -14.47 -2.39
C VAL A 32 2.75 -15.41 -2.51
N ALA A 33 3.93 -14.88 -2.83
CA ALA A 33 5.14 -15.68 -2.83
C ALA A 33 5.45 -16.09 -1.40
N VAL A 34 4.98 -17.28 -0.99
CA VAL A 34 5.28 -17.87 0.32
C VAL A 34 6.66 -18.50 0.24
N HIS A 35 7.68 -17.65 0.29
CA HIS A 35 9.05 -18.05 0.56
C HIS A 35 9.48 -17.37 1.85
N ALA A 36 10.38 -18.03 2.59
CA ALA A 36 11.04 -17.47 3.76
C ALA A 36 12.45 -17.00 3.35
N PRO A 37 12.58 -15.98 2.46
CA PRO A 37 13.88 -15.48 2.06
C PRO A 37 14.60 -14.92 3.27
N LYS A 38 15.89 -15.25 3.38
CA LYS A 38 16.79 -14.58 4.29
C LYS A 38 17.51 -13.48 3.52
N PHE A 39 16.99 -12.25 3.62
CA PHE A 39 17.67 -11.08 3.09
C PHE A 39 18.95 -10.79 3.87
N GLU A 40 19.96 -10.27 3.18
CA GLU A 40 21.18 -9.79 3.82
C GLU A 40 20.88 -8.56 4.69
N ASP A 41 21.63 -8.41 5.78
CA ASP A 41 21.53 -7.28 6.69
C ASP A 41 22.87 -6.55 6.77
N SER A 42 22.86 -5.25 6.43
CA SER A 42 24.03 -4.38 6.53
C SER A 42 24.58 -4.26 7.95
N LYS A 43 23.73 -4.47 8.97
CA LYS A 43 24.09 -4.45 10.38
C LYS A 43 23.38 -5.59 11.12
N PRO A 44 23.90 -6.83 11.02
CA PRO A 44 23.26 -8.00 11.57
C PRO A 44 22.94 -7.87 13.06
N HIS A 45 21.73 -8.23 13.44
CA HIS A 45 21.30 -8.38 14.83
C HIS A 45 21.32 -9.86 15.24
N GLU A 46 21.83 -10.15 16.44
CA GLU A 46 21.71 -11.49 17.02
C GLU A 46 20.32 -11.65 17.63
N TRP A 47 19.59 -12.67 17.18
CA TRP A 47 18.21 -12.93 17.60
C TRP A 47 18.19 -14.05 18.63
N ASP A 48 17.64 -13.79 19.81
CA ASP A 48 17.46 -14.82 20.84
C ASP A 48 16.32 -15.80 20.49
N SER A 49 15.29 -15.32 19.78
CA SER A 49 14.22 -16.13 19.20
C SER A 49 13.44 -15.35 18.13
N GLY A 50 12.82 -16.05 17.18
CA GLY A 50 11.88 -15.43 16.22
C GLY A 50 12.50 -14.47 15.22
N ALA A 51 13.64 -14.85 14.61
CA ALA A 51 14.28 -14.02 13.60
C ALA A 51 13.35 -13.73 12.39
N PRO A 52 13.49 -12.58 11.70
CA PRO A 52 12.56 -12.15 10.66
C PRO A 52 12.35 -13.19 9.54
N TRP A 53 13.41 -13.89 9.13
CA TRP A 53 13.35 -14.93 8.09
C TRP A 53 12.60 -16.20 8.50
N THR A 54 12.01 -16.26 9.70
CA THR A 54 11.12 -17.36 10.12
C THR A 54 9.66 -17.14 9.75
N TYR A 55 9.29 -15.91 9.35
CA TYR A 55 7.94 -15.60 8.90
C TYR A 55 7.73 -15.95 7.42
N ALA A 56 6.49 -16.30 7.06
CA ALA A 56 6.18 -16.81 5.73
C ALA A 56 5.94 -15.71 4.67
N ILE A 57 5.71 -14.47 5.11
CA ILE A 57 5.40 -13.33 4.24
C ILE A 57 6.38 -12.21 4.56
N HIS A 58 7.07 -11.73 3.53
CA HIS A 58 8.01 -10.64 3.63
C HIS A 58 7.59 -9.47 2.76
N GLY A 59 7.93 -8.27 3.21
CA GLY A 59 7.69 -7.04 2.48
C GLY A 59 8.87 -6.09 2.58
N THR A 60 8.75 -4.96 1.91
CA THR A 60 9.72 -3.86 1.97
C THR A 60 9.00 -2.52 2.20
N ASP A 61 9.76 -1.46 2.42
CA ASP A 61 9.24 -0.10 2.44
C ASP A 61 10.13 0.81 1.59
N VAL A 62 9.50 1.77 0.93
CA VAL A 62 10.19 2.71 0.03
C VAL A 62 9.70 4.14 0.24
N SER A 63 10.59 5.06 -0.12
CA SER A 63 10.33 6.50 -0.15
C SER A 63 11.07 7.12 -1.33
N LYS A 64 11.10 8.45 -1.43
CA LYS A 64 11.95 9.18 -2.39
C LYS A 64 13.44 8.85 -2.33
N TYR A 65 13.93 8.23 -1.25
CA TYR A 65 15.34 7.85 -1.16
C TYR A 65 15.68 6.63 -2.03
N GLN A 66 14.69 5.84 -2.44
CA GLN A 66 14.83 4.80 -3.44
C GLN A 66 14.36 5.35 -4.78
N THR A 67 15.22 6.07 -5.49
CA THR A 67 14.86 6.77 -6.75
C THR A 67 14.65 5.84 -7.94
N SER A 68 14.99 4.56 -7.80
CA SER A 68 14.75 3.53 -8.80
C SER A 68 14.56 2.19 -8.10
N VAL A 69 13.47 1.50 -8.42
CA VAL A 69 13.17 0.17 -7.88
C VAL A 69 12.76 -0.75 -9.04
N ASP A 70 13.46 -1.88 -9.15
CA ASP A 70 13.08 -2.96 -10.04
C ASP A 70 12.07 -3.88 -9.32
N TRP A 71 10.79 -3.54 -9.46
CA TRP A 71 9.69 -4.27 -8.84
C TRP A 71 9.56 -5.73 -9.30
N PRO A 72 9.72 -6.07 -10.60
CA PRO A 72 9.81 -7.46 -11.03
C PRO A 72 10.88 -8.26 -10.29
N THR A 73 12.09 -7.71 -10.16
CA THR A 73 13.18 -8.38 -9.43
C THR A 73 12.87 -8.49 -7.93
N ALA A 74 12.29 -7.46 -7.32
CA ALA A 74 11.88 -7.50 -5.91
C ALA A 74 10.83 -8.61 -5.65
N ARG A 75 9.81 -8.71 -6.51
CA ARG A 75 8.78 -9.76 -6.44
C ARG A 75 9.39 -11.16 -6.61
N ALA A 76 10.25 -11.34 -7.60
CA ALA A 76 10.96 -12.60 -7.83
C ALA A 76 11.88 -12.99 -6.66
N SER A 77 12.36 -12.01 -5.89
CA SER A 77 13.19 -12.21 -4.69
C SER A 77 12.37 -12.49 -3.41
N GLY A 78 11.04 -12.56 -3.50
CA GLY A 78 10.17 -12.93 -2.38
C GLY A 78 9.52 -11.74 -1.64
N ILE A 79 9.61 -10.52 -2.17
CA ILE A 79 8.85 -9.37 -1.63
C ILE A 79 7.37 -9.51 -2.05
N SER A 80 6.50 -9.69 -1.07
CA SER A 80 5.06 -9.91 -1.24
C SER A 80 4.22 -8.64 -1.15
N PHE A 81 4.70 -7.63 -0.42
CA PHE A 81 4.04 -6.33 -0.28
C PHE A 81 5.07 -5.22 -0.08
N ALA A 82 4.66 -3.97 -0.33
CA ALA A 82 5.47 -2.79 -0.07
C ALA A 82 4.65 -1.71 0.65
N PHE A 83 5.25 -1.09 1.67
CA PHE A 83 4.78 0.20 2.17
C PHE A 83 5.45 1.32 1.39
N ILE A 84 4.66 2.30 0.93
CA ILE A 84 5.17 3.44 0.19
C ILE A 84 4.89 4.68 1.03
N LYS A 85 5.95 5.41 1.38
CA LYS A 85 5.80 6.68 2.08
C LYS A 85 5.04 7.67 1.20
N ALA A 86 3.97 8.24 1.75
CA ALA A 86 3.17 9.26 1.09
C ALA A 86 3.53 10.68 1.55
N THR A 87 3.68 10.87 2.87
CA THR A 87 3.88 12.19 3.48
C THR A 87 4.83 12.13 4.68
N GLU A 88 5.28 13.29 5.14
CA GLU A 88 6.01 13.49 6.40
C GLU A 88 5.52 14.79 7.06
N GLY A 89 5.06 14.72 8.31
CA GLY A 89 4.44 15.88 8.96
C GLY A 89 3.13 16.30 8.29
N GLY A 90 2.87 17.61 8.24
CA GLY A 90 1.61 18.17 7.72
C GLY A 90 1.73 18.86 6.35
N ASP A 91 2.95 19.04 5.84
CA ASP A 91 3.25 19.92 4.70
C ASP A 91 4.20 19.29 3.67
N ARG A 92 4.69 18.07 3.90
CA ARG A 92 5.62 17.40 3.01
C ARG A 92 5.01 16.17 2.36
N PHE A 93 4.90 16.23 1.03
CA PHE A 93 4.60 15.08 0.19
C PHE A 93 5.91 14.39 -0.24
N ASP A 94 5.87 13.07 -0.43
CA ASP A 94 6.98 12.31 -1.01
C ASP A 94 6.88 12.33 -2.54
N ASP A 95 7.81 13.03 -3.20
CA ASP A 95 7.78 13.26 -4.65
C ASP A 95 7.76 11.96 -5.49
N TYR A 96 8.16 10.82 -4.91
CA TYR A 96 8.19 9.52 -5.59
C TYR A 96 6.94 8.66 -5.29
N PHE A 97 6.03 9.09 -4.42
CA PHE A 97 4.86 8.29 -4.04
C PHE A 97 4.07 7.80 -5.27
N ASN A 98 3.76 8.71 -6.20
CA ASN A 98 2.96 8.37 -7.39
C ASN A 98 3.68 7.36 -8.30
N GLU A 99 5.00 7.49 -8.46
CA GLU A 99 5.79 6.55 -9.25
C GLU A 99 5.81 5.17 -8.60
N HIS A 100 6.19 5.10 -7.33
CA HIS A 100 6.23 3.85 -6.57
C HIS A 100 4.87 3.18 -6.55
N TRP A 101 3.80 3.96 -6.33
CA TRP A 101 2.43 3.45 -6.32
C TRP A 101 2.01 2.86 -7.65
N ALA A 102 2.34 3.52 -8.76
CA ALA A 102 2.00 3.02 -10.09
C ALA A 102 2.80 1.76 -10.44
N ARG A 103 4.09 1.72 -10.10
CA ARG A 103 5.00 0.64 -10.50
C ARG A 103 4.95 -0.59 -9.59
N THR A 104 4.64 -0.42 -8.30
CA THR A 104 4.55 -1.56 -7.35
C THR A 104 3.35 -2.46 -7.59
N LYS A 105 2.33 -1.98 -8.32
CA LYS A 105 1.09 -2.71 -8.62
C LYS A 105 1.21 -3.66 -9.81
N ALA A 106 2.27 -3.52 -10.60
CA ALA A 106 2.56 -4.37 -11.76
C ALA A 106 3.09 -5.75 -11.33
#